data_AF-A0AAE1TSN1-F1
#
_entry.id   AF-A0AAE1TSN1-F1
#
_cell.length_a   1.000
_cell.length_b   1.000
_cell.length_c   1.000
_cell.angle_alpha   90.00
_cell.angle_beta   90.00
_cell.angle_gamma   90.00
#
_symmetry.space_group_name_H-M   'P 1'
#
loop_
_entity.id
_entity.type
_entity.pdbx_description
1 polymer ?
#
loop_
_entity_poly.entity_id
_entity_poly.type
_entity_poly.pdbx_seq_one_letter_code
_entity_poly.pdbx_strand_id
1 'polypeptide(L)'
;MRVHLFGDQTADQFAKHLLNIGNGCIPLSQDLQLHQLPCGQMIQTENDLKANVFPDLATNSHNTAWLCERAILAPRNDAVDKINLDQLQLMPGTAESFKSIDTVRDQDQAVQYPAEFLNSLKPPGMPLHNLVLKNGAPIKGVSH
;
A
#
# COMPACT_ATOMS: atom_id res chain seq x y z
N MET A 1 -6.61 7.96 2.19
CA MET A 1 -6.15 8.44 0.86
C MET A 1 -7.24 9.34 0.31
N ARG A 2 -6.96 10.61 -0.02
CA ARG A 2 -7.91 11.48 -0.72
C ARG A 2 -7.44 11.57 -2.16
N VAL A 3 -8.10 10.85 -3.06
CA VAL A 3 -7.85 10.97 -4.50
C VAL A 3 -8.78 12.06 -5.02
N HIS A 4 -8.22 13.21 -5.39
CA HIS A 4 -8.96 14.27 -6.08
C HIS A 4 -8.93 13.99 -7.58
N LEU A 5 -9.95 13.27 -8.08
CA LEU A 5 -10.16 13.07 -9.52
C LEU A 5 -10.94 14.28 -10.03
N PHE A 6 -10.23 15.32 -10.47
CA PHE A 6 -10.84 16.55 -10.97
C PHE A 6 -11.62 16.28 -12.27
N GLY A 7 -12.93 16.56 -12.26
CA GLY A 7 -13.74 16.70 -13.48
C GLY A 7 -14.47 15.45 -13.99
N ASP A 8 -14.31 14.29 -13.36
CA ASP A 8 -15.01 13.06 -13.76
C ASP A 8 -16.25 12.81 -12.86
N GLN A 9 -17.45 12.95 -13.44
CA GLN A 9 -18.71 12.72 -12.72
C GLN A 9 -18.85 11.26 -12.25
N THR A 10 -18.22 10.30 -12.93
CA THR A 10 -18.26 8.88 -12.54
C THR A 10 -17.36 8.61 -11.33
N ALA A 11 -16.25 9.34 -11.21
CA ALA A 11 -15.36 9.26 -10.05
C ALA A 11 -16.02 9.76 -8.75
N ASP A 12 -16.81 10.82 -8.82
CA ASP A 12 -17.56 11.33 -7.66
C ASP A 12 -18.64 10.34 -7.19
N GLN A 13 -19.34 9.71 -8.13
CA GLN A 13 -20.31 8.65 -7.82
C GLN A 13 -19.61 7.43 -7.18
N PHE A 14 -18.47 7.02 -7.71
CA PHE A 14 -17.67 5.92 -7.16
C PHE A 14 -17.16 6.24 -5.75
N ALA A 15 -16.65 7.46 -5.52
CA ALA A 15 -16.19 7.92 -4.22
C ALA A 15 -17.32 7.95 -3.18
N LYS A 16 -18.51 8.43 -3.54
CA LYS A 16 -19.71 8.38 -2.69
C LYS A 16 -20.12 6.94 -2.36
N HIS A 17 -20.05 6.03 -3.32
CA HIS A 17 -20.33 4.62 -3.09
C HIS A 17 -19.34 3.98 -2.11
N LEU A 18 -18.04 4.22 -2.29
CA LEU A 18 -17.00 3.77 -1.35
C LEU A 18 -17.21 4.33 0.05
N LEU A 19 -17.64 5.60 0.18
CA LEU A 19 -17.96 6.19 1.46
C LEU A 19 -19.16 5.51 2.13
N ASN A 20 -20.21 5.21 1.35
CA ASN A 20 -21.38 4.48 1.86
C ASN A 20 -21.03 3.06 2.32
N ILE A 21 -20.07 2.39 1.66
CA ILE A 21 -19.52 1.11 2.11
C ILE A 21 -18.82 1.30 3.46
N GLY A 22 -17.92 2.29 3.56
CA GLY A 22 -17.21 2.59 4.80
C GLY A 22 -18.12 2.96 5.98
N ASN A 23 -19.27 3.59 5.69
CA ASN A 23 -20.28 3.97 6.69
C ASN A 23 -21.25 2.82 7.04
N GLY A 24 -21.16 1.66 6.39
CA GLY A 24 -22.09 0.55 6.61
C GLY A 24 -23.51 0.81 6.08
N CYS A 25 -23.67 1.75 5.14
CA CYS A 25 -24.98 2.12 4.59
C CYS A 25 -25.43 1.22 3.43
N ILE A 26 -24.58 0.32 2.95
CA ILE A 26 -24.88 -0.60 1.84
C ILE A 26 -25.12 -2.01 2.40
N PRO A 27 -26.28 -2.64 2.11
CA PRO A 27 -26.54 -4.01 2.57
C PRO A 27 -25.57 -5.01 1.93
N LEU A 28 -25.26 -6.06 2.68
CA LEU A 28 -24.46 -7.17 2.18
C LEU A 28 -25.31 -8.06 1.26
N SER A 29 -24.69 -8.64 0.24
CA SER A 29 -25.31 -9.67 -0.57
C SER A 29 -25.59 -10.90 0.28
N GLN A 30 -26.75 -11.54 0.08
CA GLN A 30 -27.21 -12.65 0.93
C GLN A 30 -26.36 -13.92 0.79
N ASP A 31 -25.71 -14.09 -0.36
CA ASP A 31 -24.94 -15.25 -0.76
C ASP A 31 -23.49 -15.21 -0.26
N LEU A 32 -22.80 -14.09 -0.45
CA LEU A 32 -21.37 -13.94 -0.17
C LEU A 32 -21.09 -13.08 1.06
N GLN A 33 -22.10 -12.41 1.63
CA GLN A 33 -21.93 -11.41 2.69
C GLN A 33 -20.95 -10.29 2.27
N LEU A 34 -21.04 -9.86 0.99
CA LEU A 34 -20.16 -8.83 0.42
C LEU A 34 -21.00 -7.65 -0.12
N HIS A 35 -20.45 -6.45 -0.08
CA HIS A 35 -21.06 -5.31 -0.76
C HIS A 35 -20.95 -5.47 -2.28
N GLN A 36 -22.06 -5.31 -3.00
CA GLN A 36 -22.01 -5.23 -4.46
C GLN A 36 -21.45 -3.87 -4.90
N LEU A 37 -20.38 -3.91 -5.69
CA LEU A 37 -19.82 -2.72 -6.32
C LEU A 37 -20.58 -2.44 -7.63
N PRO A 38 -20.82 -1.16 -7.97
CA PRO A 38 -21.53 -0.78 -9.20
C PRO A 38 -20.72 -1.08 -10.47
N CYS A 39 -19.43 -1.37 -10.31
CA CYS A 39 -18.50 -1.69 -11.39
C CYS A 39 -17.35 -2.55 -10.87
N GLY A 40 -16.71 -3.28 -11.78
CA GLY A 40 -15.57 -4.14 -11.49
C GLY A 40 -15.95 -5.59 -11.24
N GLN A 41 -14.92 -6.43 -11.15
CA GLN A 41 -15.06 -7.86 -10.88
C GLN A 41 -14.67 -8.15 -9.43
N MET A 42 -15.51 -8.92 -8.73
CA MET A 42 -15.17 -9.43 -7.41
C MET A 42 -14.15 -10.56 -7.56
N ILE A 43 -13.04 -10.43 -6.84
CA ILE A 43 -11.97 -11.42 -6.81
C ILE A 43 -11.95 -12.07 -5.42
N GLN A 44 -11.81 -13.40 -5.38
CA GLN A 44 -11.97 -14.19 -4.16
C GLN A 44 -10.70 -14.26 -3.32
N THR A 45 -9.52 -14.10 -3.95
CA THR A 45 -8.24 -14.24 -3.26
C THR A 45 -7.31 -13.05 -3.50
N GLU A 46 -6.46 -12.78 -2.52
CA GLU A 46 -5.42 -11.74 -2.63
C GLU A 46 -4.41 -12.04 -3.76
N ASN A 47 -4.12 -13.33 -4.01
CA ASN A 47 -3.19 -13.74 -5.06
C ASN A 47 -3.76 -13.48 -6.45
N ASP A 48 -5.04 -13.80 -6.65
CA ASP A 48 -5.72 -13.49 -7.91
C ASP A 48 -5.78 -11.97 -8.12
N LEU A 49 -6.04 -11.19 -7.05
CA LEU A 49 -6.02 -9.73 -7.14
C LEU A 49 -4.65 -9.21 -7.58
N LYS A 50 -3.58 -9.69 -6.95
CA LYS A 50 -2.19 -9.33 -7.30
C LYS A 50 -1.87 -9.68 -8.76
N ALA A 51 -2.24 -10.88 -9.20
CA ALA A 51 -2.00 -11.33 -10.58
C ALA A 51 -2.85 -10.57 -11.63
N ASN A 52 -4.06 -10.17 -11.28
CA ASN A 52 -4.94 -9.39 -12.18
C ASN A 52 -4.48 -7.93 -12.30
N VAL A 53 -4.04 -7.30 -11.21
CA VAL A 53 -3.59 -5.89 -11.24
C VAL A 53 -2.19 -5.77 -11.82
N PHE A 54 -1.28 -6.68 -11.48
CA PHE A 54 0.11 -6.68 -11.95
C PHE A 54 0.46 -7.96 -12.74
N PRO A 55 -0.14 -8.18 -13.91
CA PRO A 55 0.20 -9.32 -14.75
C PRO A 55 1.66 -9.21 -15.24
N ASP A 56 2.40 -10.31 -15.20
CA ASP A 56 3.80 -10.37 -15.65
C ASP A 56 4.68 -9.29 -15.00
N LEU A 57 4.48 -9.02 -13.71
CA LEU A 57 5.21 -7.98 -12.96
C LEU A 57 6.72 -8.10 -13.13
N ALA A 58 7.27 -9.32 -13.17
CA ALA A 58 8.70 -9.52 -13.34
C ALA A 58 9.23 -8.88 -14.64
N THR A 59 8.50 -9.06 -15.73
CA THR A 59 8.82 -8.53 -17.06
C THR A 59 8.60 -7.02 -17.16
N ASN A 60 7.53 -6.52 -16.53
CA ASN A 60 7.14 -5.10 -16.60
C ASN A 60 7.74 -4.24 -15.48
N SER A 61 8.52 -4.82 -14.58
CA SER A 61 9.10 -4.17 -13.39
C SER A 61 9.94 -2.92 -13.68
N HIS A 62 10.42 -2.73 -14.91
CA HIS A 62 11.19 -1.55 -15.33
C HIS A 62 10.41 -0.61 -16.25
N ASN A 63 9.14 -0.93 -16.54
CA ASN A 63 8.26 -0.09 -17.34
C ASN A 63 7.47 0.85 -16.42
N THR A 64 7.99 2.07 -16.25
CA THR A 64 7.37 3.09 -15.38
C THR A 64 5.95 3.44 -15.80
N ALA A 65 5.67 3.60 -17.11
CA ALA A 65 4.33 3.93 -17.58
C ALA A 65 3.33 2.85 -17.20
N TRP A 66 3.70 1.58 -17.38
CA TRP A 66 2.86 0.45 -17.00
C TRP A 66 2.60 0.38 -15.49
N LEU A 67 3.62 0.66 -14.66
CA LEU A 67 3.50 0.69 -13.21
C LEU A 67 2.61 1.84 -12.72
N CYS A 68 2.69 3.02 -13.35
CA CYS A 68 1.92 4.20 -12.95
C CYS A 68 0.40 4.08 -13.19
N GLU A 69 -0.03 3.20 -14.08
CA GLU A 69 -1.44 2.97 -14.39
C GLU A 69 -2.13 2.00 -13.42
N ARG A 70 -1.38 1.41 -12.48
CA ARG A 70 -1.84 0.29 -11.64
C ARG A 70 -1.63 0.58 -10.16
N ALA A 71 -2.62 0.24 -9.35
CA ALA A 71 -2.54 0.38 -7.90
C ALA A 71 -3.43 -0.66 -7.21
N ILE A 72 -2.94 -1.19 -6.08
CA ILE A 72 -3.76 -1.94 -5.13
C ILE A 72 -3.99 -1.05 -3.92
N LEU A 73 -5.26 -0.86 -3.57
CA LEU A 73 -5.67 -0.07 -2.41
C LEU A 73 -6.15 -1.01 -1.31
N ALA A 74 -5.64 -0.79 -0.09
CA ALA A 74 -6.08 -1.51 1.09
C ALA A 74 -6.48 -0.53 2.20
N PRO A 75 -7.44 -0.90 3.06
CA PRO A 75 -7.94 -0.01 4.11
C PRO A 75 -6.95 0.20 5.26
N ARG A 76 -5.96 -0.69 5.43
CA ARG A 76 -4.97 -0.63 6.51
C ARG A 76 -3.55 -0.66 5.97
N ASN A 77 -2.65 0.06 6.62
CA ASN A 77 -1.24 0.16 6.20
C ASN A 77 -0.47 -1.16 6.33
N ASP A 78 -0.80 -2.01 7.31
CA ASP A 78 -0.18 -3.33 7.48
C ASP A 78 -0.46 -4.25 6.27
N ALA A 79 -1.69 -4.21 5.74
CA ALA A 79 -2.05 -4.91 4.52
C ALA A 79 -1.32 -4.34 3.29
N VAL A 80 -1.18 -3.00 3.21
CA VAL A 80 -0.39 -2.34 2.15
C VAL A 80 1.07 -2.80 2.21
N ASP A 81 1.68 -2.80 3.39
CA ASP A 81 3.09 -3.18 3.58
C ASP A 81 3.32 -4.65 3.17
N LYS A 82 2.40 -5.54 3.56
CA LYS A 82 2.44 -6.95 3.14
C LYS A 82 2.35 -7.11 1.62
N ILE A 83 1.36 -6.49 1.00
CA ILE A 83 1.16 -6.59 -0.47
C ILE A 83 2.37 -6.02 -1.21
N ASN A 84 2.90 -4.88 -0.77
CA ASN A 84 4.09 -4.27 -1.36
C ASN A 84 5.31 -5.19 -1.25
N LEU A 85 5.52 -5.84 -0.10
CA LEU A 85 6.61 -6.78 0.09
C LEU A 85 6.47 -8.01 -0.81
N ASP A 86 5.26 -8.58 -0.91
CA ASP A 86 4.97 -9.71 -1.80
C ASP A 86 5.25 -9.36 -3.27
N GLN A 87 4.81 -8.19 -3.73
CA GLN A 87 5.06 -7.73 -5.10
C GLN A 87 6.56 -7.47 -5.34
N LEU A 88 7.27 -6.88 -4.38
CA LEU A 88 8.70 -6.67 -4.45
C LEU A 88 9.47 -7.99 -4.59
N GLN A 89 9.04 -9.07 -3.92
CA GLN A 89 9.66 -10.39 -4.05
C GLN A 89 9.56 -10.95 -5.48
N LEU A 90 8.49 -10.64 -6.21
CA LEU A 90 8.29 -11.06 -7.61
C LEU A 90 9.12 -10.27 -8.63
N MET A 91 9.54 -9.04 -8.29
CA MET A 91 10.38 -8.25 -9.19
C MET A 91 11.77 -8.88 -9.35
N PRO A 92 12.37 -8.86 -10.55
CA PRO A 92 13.73 -9.35 -10.76
C PRO A 92 14.76 -8.49 -10.03
N GLY A 93 15.96 -9.04 -9.86
CA GLY A 93 17.09 -8.35 -9.24
C GLY A 93 17.26 -8.62 -7.75
N THR A 94 18.41 -8.20 -7.24
CA THR A 94 18.82 -8.40 -5.86
C THR A 94 18.10 -7.42 -4.94
N ALA A 95 17.58 -7.93 -3.82
CA ALA A 95 17.02 -7.09 -2.78
C ALA A 95 18.15 -6.47 -1.94
N GLU A 96 18.10 -5.15 -1.77
CA GLU A 96 18.99 -4.38 -0.92
C GLU A 96 18.24 -3.88 0.31
N SER A 97 18.90 -3.92 1.46
CA SER A 97 18.31 -3.55 2.75
C SER A 97 18.99 -2.31 3.29
N PHE A 98 18.22 -1.27 3.56
CA PHE A 98 18.66 0.01 4.12
C PHE A 98 18.08 0.16 5.52
N LYS A 99 18.94 0.36 6.51
CA LYS A 99 18.53 0.55 7.91
C LYS A 99 18.60 2.02 8.31
N SER A 100 17.57 2.54 8.96
CA SER A 100 17.61 3.87 9.55
C SER A 100 18.61 3.92 10.71
N ILE A 101 19.13 5.12 10.97
CA ILE A 101 19.95 5.42 12.15
C ILE A 101 19.10 6.32 13.03
N ASP A 102 18.40 5.72 13.99
CA ASP A 102 17.52 6.42 14.91
C ASP A 102 18.29 6.80 16.17
N THR A 103 18.35 8.09 16.48
CA THR A 103 19.05 8.61 17.66
C THR A 103 18.19 9.63 18.39
N VAL A 104 18.28 9.66 19.71
CA VAL A 104 17.67 10.73 20.51
C VAL A 104 18.57 11.96 20.52
N ARG A 105 17.95 13.14 20.43
CA ARG A 105 18.68 14.43 20.50
C ARG A 105 19.19 14.73 21.90
N ASP A 106 18.49 14.27 22.92
CA ASP A 106 18.80 14.44 24.34
C ASP A 106 19.48 13.18 24.88
N GLN A 107 20.77 13.28 25.22
CA GLN A 107 21.56 12.15 25.69
C GLN A 107 21.09 11.65 27.07
N ASP A 108 20.46 12.50 27.87
CA ASP A 108 19.92 12.12 29.18
C ASP A 108 18.69 11.20 29.04
N GLN A 109 18.02 11.25 27.87
CA GLN A 109 16.89 10.38 27.52
C GLN A 109 17.31 9.13 26.74
N ALA A 110 18.59 8.97 26.39
CA ALA A 110 19.07 7.81 25.63
C ALA A 110 18.89 6.48 26.38
N VAL A 111 18.85 6.54 27.71
CA VAL A 111 18.56 5.37 28.57
C VAL A 111 17.06 5.02 28.55
N GLN A 112 16.18 6.01 28.32
CA GLN A 112 14.72 5.81 28.28
C GLN A 112 14.22 5.33 26.92
N TYR A 113 14.95 5.63 25.84
CA TYR A 113 14.60 5.25 24.47
C TYR A 113 15.72 4.44 23.82
N PRO A 114 15.83 3.14 24.14
CA PRO A 114 16.84 2.27 23.55
C PRO A 114 16.65 2.16 22.04
N ALA A 115 17.73 1.88 21.31
CA ALA A 115 17.70 1.80 19.84
C ALA A 115 16.68 0.76 19.35
N GLU A 116 16.51 -0.36 20.07
CA GLU A 116 15.51 -1.39 19.77
C GLU A 116 14.09 -0.84 19.81
N PHE A 117 13.80 0.06 20.76
CA PHE A 117 12.50 0.73 20.83
C PHE A 117 12.31 1.66 19.64
N LEU A 118 13.30 2.49 19.31
CA LEU A 118 13.25 3.40 18.17
C LEU A 118 13.08 2.64 16.84
N ASN A 119 13.83 1.57 16.65
CA ASN A 119 13.78 0.70 15.46
C ASN A 119 12.43 -0.03 15.31
N SER A 120 11.65 -0.14 16.40
CA SER A 120 10.32 -0.74 16.37
C SER A 120 9.21 0.25 15.95
N LEU A 121 9.50 1.55 15.97
CA LEU A 121 8.51 2.57 15.65
C LEU A 121 8.13 2.52 14.17
N LYS A 122 6.81 2.63 13.91
CA LYS A 122 6.24 2.72 12.57
C LYS A 122 5.34 3.96 12.46
N PRO A 123 5.89 5.17 12.67
CA PRO A 123 5.07 6.37 12.68
C PRO A 123 4.49 6.62 11.27
N PRO A 124 3.24 7.12 11.18
CA PRO A 124 2.64 7.43 9.89
C PRO A 124 3.48 8.45 9.14
N GLY A 125 3.78 8.17 7.87
CA GLY A 125 4.53 9.10 7.02
C GLY A 125 6.06 9.01 7.18
N MET A 126 6.59 8.00 7.88
CA MET A 126 8.02 7.67 7.83
C MET A 126 8.25 6.29 7.19
N PRO A 127 9.38 6.08 6.50
CA PRO A 127 9.81 4.75 6.09
C PRO A 127 10.05 3.86 7.31
N LEU A 128 9.90 2.55 7.12
CA LEU A 128 10.23 1.57 8.16
C LEU A 128 11.73 1.61 8.47
N HIS A 129 12.11 1.26 9.71
CA HIS A 129 13.51 1.17 10.12
C HIS A 129 14.34 0.33 9.14
N ASN A 130 13.80 -0.79 8.67
CA ASN A 130 14.43 -1.60 7.63
C ASN A 130 13.64 -1.50 6.32
N LEU A 131 14.17 -0.73 5.39
CA LEU A 131 13.64 -0.54 4.05
C LEU A 131 14.30 -1.53 3.08
N VAL A 132 13.52 -2.43 2.49
CA VAL A 132 13.99 -3.39 1.49
C VAL A 132 13.55 -2.93 0.10
N LEU A 133 14.49 -2.84 -0.85
CA LEU A 133 14.23 -2.36 -2.22
C LEU A 133 14.90 -3.25 -3.27
N LYS A 134 14.40 -3.17 -4.50
CA LYS A 134 15.00 -3.73 -5.70
C LYS A 134 15.07 -2.64 -6.77
N ASN A 135 16.02 -2.75 -7.69
CA ASN A 135 16.12 -1.81 -8.79
C ASN A 135 14.82 -1.81 -9.63
N GLY A 136 14.32 -0.63 -9.96
CA GLY A 136 13.03 -0.43 -10.66
C GLY A 136 11.79 -0.44 -9.76
N ALA A 137 11.90 -0.74 -8.47
CA ALA A 137 10.76 -0.74 -7.55
C ALA A 137 10.19 0.68 -7.32
N PRO A 138 8.87 0.90 -7.49
CA PRO A 138 8.23 2.14 -7.08
C PRO A 138 8.39 2.38 -5.58
N ILE A 139 8.70 3.63 -5.20
CA ILE A 139 8.80 4.04 -3.80
C ILE A 139 7.69 5.00 -3.42
N LYS A 140 7.22 4.91 -2.18
CA LYS A 140 6.28 5.88 -1.61
C LYS A 140 7.05 7.14 -1.24
N GLY A 141 6.80 8.23 -1.95
CA GLY A 141 7.28 9.55 -1.52
C GLY A 141 6.66 9.93 -0.17
N VAL A 142 7.51 10.35 0.77
CA VAL A 142 7.08 10.94 2.05
C VAL A 142 7.39 12.43 1.99
N SER A 143 6.35 13.25 1.87
CA SER A 143 6.46 14.72 1.93
C SER A 143 6.42 15.16 3.38
N HIS A 144 7.44 15.91 3.81
CA HIS A 144 7.48 16.64 5.08
C HIS A 144 6.68 17.94 5.00
#